data_AF-A0A7C1H5U2-F1
#
_entry.id   AF-A0A7C1H5U2-F1
#
_cell.length_a   1.000
_cell.length_b   1.000
_cell.length_c   1.000
_cell.angle_alpha   90.00
_cell.angle_beta   90.00
_cell.angle_gamma   90.00
#
_symmetry.space_group_name_H-M   'P 1'
#
loop_
_entity.id
_entity.type
_entity.pdbx_description
1 polymer ?
#
loop_
_entity_poly.entity_id
_entity_poly.type
_entity_poly.pdbx_seq_one_letter_code
_entity_poly.pdbx_strand_id
1 'polypeptide(L)'
;MASIVEIRAATTSVVCDDSGVAQHVINVHNVSGRRLRIGARVHMDAPAEAGWIGKIHLPANERQQEWDLEPDKTIQLTVPIQAGDAPAGKYTFRVEVYSTDAPSEDYTTGDGIAFEVKEKPVVTEEKKPFPWWIIAVILAVLVVGGVTWWAVSQFTKATVPDLVGLSQPEAADEIDAAGLTRGDVTREISEDVAPDIVLRQDPPAGERVAKKSSVSIVVAEADMIATVPDLGGLTKA
;
A
#
# COMPACT_ATOMS: atom_id res chain seq x y z
N MET A 1 -9.31 -66.03 -8.20
CA MET A 1 -8.46 -65.56 -9.32
C MET A 1 -7.02 -65.74 -8.89
N ALA A 2 -6.20 -66.41 -9.69
CA ALA A 2 -4.79 -66.61 -9.34
C ALA A 2 -4.06 -65.28 -9.56
N SER A 3 -3.41 -64.75 -8.52
CA SER A 3 -2.56 -63.56 -8.67
C SER A 3 -1.44 -63.87 -9.65
N ILE A 4 -1.31 -63.05 -10.69
CA ILE A 4 -0.26 -63.19 -11.70
C ILE A 4 1.10 -62.66 -11.21
N VAL A 5 1.07 -61.73 -10.26
CA VAL A 5 2.22 -61.13 -9.60
C VAL A 5 1.92 -60.93 -8.12
N GLU A 6 2.95 -60.98 -7.28
CA GLU A 6 2.88 -60.62 -5.87
C GLU A 6 3.48 -59.22 -5.68
N ILE A 7 2.71 -58.30 -5.10
CA ILE A 7 3.12 -56.91 -4.88
C ILE A 7 3.46 -56.74 -3.40
N ARG A 8 4.72 -56.40 -3.09
CA ARG A 8 5.20 -56.14 -1.73
C ARG A 8 5.75 -54.72 -1.63
N ALA A 9 5.02 -53.85 -0.94
CA ALA A 9 5.52 -52.53 -0.59
C ALA A 9 6.70 -52.65 0.40
N ALA A 10 7.76 -51.88 0.19
CA ALA A 10 8.89 -51.86 1.14
C ALA A 10 8.48 -51.23 2.49
N THR A 11 7.51 -50.31 2.46
CA THR A 11 6.96 -49.63 3.63
C THR A 11 5.46 -49.42 3.42
N THR A 12 4.64 -49.53 4.47
CA THR A 12 3.20 -49.29 4.39
C THR A 12 2.82 -47.82 4.54
N SER A 13 3.78 -46.96 4.92
CA SER A 13 3.61 -45.52 5.09
C SER A 13 4.83 -44.74 4.60
N VAL A 14 4.62 -43.63 3.89
CA VAL A 14 5.69 -42.68 3.51
C VAL A 14 5.32 -41.26 3.93
N VAL A 15 6.28 -40.51 4.45
CA VAL A 15 6.08 -39.12 4.86
C VAL A 15 6.67 -38.20 3.79
N CYS A 16 5.89 -37.24 3.31
CA CYS A 16 6.37 -36.24 2.35
C CYS A 16 7.33 -35.26 3.01
N ASP A 17 8.30 -34.77 2.24
CA ASP A 17 9.18 -33.68 2.64
C ASP A 17 8.42 -32.34 2.72
N ASP A 18 9.10 -31.27 3.13
CA ASP A 18 8.51 -29.93 3.31
C ASP A 18 8.03 -29.30 1.99
N SER A 19 8.37 -29.90 0.85
CA SER A 19 7.91 -29.52 -0.49
C SER A 19 6.73 -30.38 -0.99
N GLY A 20 6.26 -31.34 -0.18
CA GLY A 20 5.18 -32.25 -0.54
C GLY A 20 5.61 -33.39 -1.47
N VAL A 21 6.92 -33.67 -1.56
CA VAL A 21 7.47 -34.71 -2.43
C VAL A 21 7.87 -35.94 -1.61
N ALA A 22 7.56 -37.13 -2.14
CA ALA A 22 8.03 -38.40 -1.60
C ALA A 22 8.29 -39.41 -2.73
N GLN A 23 9.13 -40.41 -2.46
CA GLN A 23 9.31 -41.56 -3.34
C GLN A 23 8.98 -42.83 -2.56
N HIS A 24 8.16 -43.69 -3.17
CA HIS A 24 7.82 -44.97 -2.58
C HIS A 24 8.27 -46.12 -3.49
N VAL A 25 8.96 -47.12 -2.91
CA VAL A 25 9.49 -48.26 -3.66
C VAL A 25 8.66 -49.51 -3.36
N ILE A 26 8.20 -50.17 -4.42
CA ILE A 26 7.38 -51.37 -4.36
C ILE A 26 8.08 -52.48 -5.13
N ASN A 27 8.11 -53.67 -4.55
CA ASN A 27 8.66 -54.86 -5.18
C ASN A 27 7.53 -55.66 -5.84
N VAL A 28 7.66 -56.00 -7.11
CA VAL A 28 6.70 -56.84 -7.84
C VAL A 28 7.40 -58.13 -8.23
N HIS A 29 6.89 -59.26 -7.74
CA HIS A 29 7.45 -60.60 -7.97
C HIS A 29 6.54 -61.41 -8.91
N ASN A 30 7.12 -62.05 -9.93
CA ASN A 30 6.37 -62.87 -10.87
C ASN A 30 6.13 -64.28 -10.33
N VAL A 31 4.88 -64.57 -9.98
CA VAL A 31 4.44 -65.88 -9.50
C VAL A 31 3.67 -66.68 -10.56
N SER A 32 3.52 -66.14 -11.78
CA SER A 32 2.73 -66.78 -12.85
C SER A 32 3.43 -67.97 -13.51
N GLY A 33 4.72 -68.20 -13.22
CA GLY A 33 5.53 -69.26 -13.84
C GLY A 33 5.82 -69.06 -15.33
N ARG A 34 5.39 -67.94 -15.93
CA ARG A 34 5.64 -67.56 -17.33
C ARG A 34 6.21 -66.16 -17.41
N ARG A 35 6.85 -65.82 -18.54
CA ARG A 35 7.22 -64.42 -18.82
C ARG A 35 5.93 -63.59 -18.92
N LEU A 36 5.90 -62.43 -18.27
CA LEU A 36 4.78 -61.51 -18.33
C LEU A 36 5.25 -60.16 -18.85
N ARG A 37 4.43 -59.51 -19.68
CA ARG A 37 4.55 -58.08 -19.93
C ARG A 37 3.58 -57.36 -19.02
N ILE A 38 4.10 -56.54 -18.12
CA ILE A 38 3.28 -55.88 -17.11
C ILE A 38 3.28 -54.36 -17.31
N GLY A 39 2.11 -53.77 -17.05
CA GLY A 39 1.94 -52.34 -16.83
C GLY A 39 1.46 -52.09 -15.41
N ALA A 40 1.68 -50.88 -14.89
CA ALA A 40 1.25 -50.49 -13.55
C ALA A 40 0.41 -49.21 -13.60
N ARG A 41 -0.71 -49.19 -12.87
CA ARG A 41 -1.58 -48.03 -12.64
C ARG A 41 -1.70 -47.77 -11.16
N VAL A 42 -1.83 -46.51 -10.79
CA VAL A 42 -2.10 -46.11 -9.41
C VAL A 42 -3.53 -45.61 -9.30
N HIS A 43 -4.25 -46.15 -8.33
CA HIS A 43 -5.59 -45.72 -7.95
C HIS A 43 -5.50 -45.02 -6.60
N MET A 44 -6.00 -43.78 -6.54
CA MET A 44 -6.09 -43.03 -5.29
C MET A 44 -7.45 -43.26 -4.66
N ASP A 45 -7.45 -43.53 -3.35
CA ASP A 45 -8.68 -43.53 -2.57
C ASP A 45 -9.02 -42.07 -2.20
N ALA A 46 -10.26 -41.65 -2.44
CA ALA A 46 -10.72 -40.30 -2.12
C ALA A 46 -10.46 -39.97 -0.62
N PRO A 47 -10.00 -38.75 -0.27
CA PRO A 47 -10.05 -37.50 -1.06
C PRO A 47 -8.80 -37.19 -1.90
N ALA A 48 -7.88 -38.14 -2.09
CA ALA A 48 -6.66 -37.89 -2.86
C ALA A 48 -6.95 -37.76 -4.38
N GLU A 49 -6.42 -36.72 -5.03
CA GLU A 49 -6.62 -36.49 -6.47
C GLU A 49 -5.59 -37.25 -7.30
N ALA A 50 -6.04 -37.95 -8.36
CA ALA A 50 -5.20 -38.76 -9.25
C ALA A 50 -4.01 -38.00 -9.88
N GLY A 51 -4.02 -36.67 -9.88
CA GLY A 51 -2.92 -35.82 -10.36
C GLY A 51 -1.72 -35.70 -9.41
N TRP A 52 -1.82 -36.12 -8.13
CA TRP A 52 -0.74 -35.97 -7.15
C TRP A 52 0.33 -37.07 -7.23
N ILE A 53 0.10 -38.12 -8.01
CA ILE A 53 1.10 -39.15 -8.28
C ILE A 53 1.65 -38.90 -9.68
N GLY A 54 2.95 -38.59 -9.73
CA GLY A 54 3.66 -38.50 -10.99
C GLY A 54 3.62 -39.85 -11.70
N LYS A 55 3.91 -39.86 -13.01
CA LYS A 55 4.02 -41.12 -13.75
C LYS A 55 4.98 -42.06 -12.99
N ILE A 56 4.60 -43.33 -12.82
CA ILE A 56 5.48 -44.33 -12.19
C ILE A 56 6.72 -44.47 -13.08
N HIS A 57 7.92 -44.33 -12.52
CA HIS A 57 9.19 -44.48 -13.23
C HIS A 57 10.04 -45.55 -12.52
N LEU A 58 10.67 -46.45 -13.26
CA LEU A 58 11.76 -47.27 -12.71
C LEU A 58 13.05 -46.44 -12.61
N PRO A 59 13.99 -46.82 -11.72
CA PRO A 59 15.28 -46.15 -11.57
C PRO A 59 16.21 -46.24 -12.81
N ALA A 60 15.79 -46.89 -13.89
CA ALA A 60 16.53 -46.96 -15.14
C ALA A 60 15.60 -46.76 -16.35
N ASN A 61 15.52 -45.50 -16.80
CA ASN A 61 15.22 -45.00 -18.15
C ASN A 61 14.01 -45.52 -18.98
N GLU A 62 13.51 -44.62 -19.83
CA GLU A 62 12.66 -44.84 -21.01
C GLU A 62 11.15 -45.09 -20.82
N ARG A 63 10.39 -43.98 -20.94
CA ARG A 63 9.16 -43.69 -21.73
C ARG A 63 8.11 -44.77 -22.07
N GLN A 64 8.28 -46.07 -21.84
CA GLN A 64 7.30 -47.11 -22.09
C GLN A 64 6.91 -47.80 -20.77
N GLN A 65 5.61 -47.77 -20.44
CA GLN A 65 5.00 -48.36 -19.24
C GLN A 65 4.75 -49.87 -19.39
N GLU A 66 5.63 -50.56 -20.12
CA GLU A 66 5.53 -51.99 -20.42
C GLU A 66 6.85 -52.65 -20.05
N TRP A 67 6.81 -53.64 -19.16
CA TRP A 67 8.01 -54.31 -18.65
C TRP A 67 7.90 -55.82 -18.80
N ASP A 68 8.90 -56.43 -19.42
CA ASP A 68 9.05 -57.88 -19.46
C ASP A 68 9.61 -58.39 -18.11
N LEU A 69 8.81 -59.20 -17.42
CA LEU A 69 9.15 -59.83 -16.14
C LEU A 69 9.29 -61.34 -16.34
N GLU A 70 10.51 -61.85 -16.19
CA GLU A 70 10.79 -63.29 -16.24
C GLU A 70 10.13 -64.02 -15.05
N PRO A 71 9.87 -65.33 -15.15
CA PRO A 71 9.36 -66.12 -14.02
C PRO A 71 10.33 -66.04 -12.82
N ASP A 72 9.77 -65.96 -11.62
CA ASP A 72 10.49 -65.85 -10.34
C ASP A 72 11.41 -64.63 -10.20
N LYS A 73 11.30 -63.63 -11.09
CA LYS A 73 12.01 -62.35 -10.95
C LYS A 73 11.20 -61.32 -10.17
N THR A 74 11.94 -60.44 -9.51
CA THR A 74 11.41 -59.29 -8.78
C THR A 74 11.93 -58.00 -9.38
N ILE A 75 11.04 -57.04 -9.64
CA ILE A 75 11.40 -55.68 -10.06
C ILE A 75 11.01 -54.67 -8.98
N GLN A 76 11.75 -53.56 -8.92
CA GLN A 76 11.47 -52.43 -8.04
C GLN A 76 10.81 -51.31 -8.84
N LEU A 77 9.56 -50.98 -8.50
CA LEU A 77 8.82 -49.85 -9.05
C LEU A 77 8.92 -48.67 -8.09
N THR A 78 9.35 -47.51 -8.60
CA THR A 78 9.36 -46.26 -7.83
C THR A 78 8.13 -45.43 -8.19
N VAL A 79 7.30 -45.14 -7.20
CA VAL A 79 6.11 -44.29 -7.30
C VAL A 79 6.49 -42.91 -6.78
N PRO A 80 6.64 -41.88 -7.65
CA PRO A 80 6.87 -40.51 -7.21
C PRO A 80 5.54 -39.87 -6.77
N ILE A 81 5.50 -39.42 -5.52
CA ILE A 81 4.39 -38.67 -4.95
C ILE A 81 4.77 -37.18 -5.03
N GLN A 82 3.94 -36.39 -5.69
CA GLN A 82 4.06 -34.94 -5.79
C GLN A 82 2.77 -34.28 -5.31
N ALA A 83 2.62 -34.21 -3.99
CA ALA A 83 1.46 -33.66 -3.31
C ALA A 83 1.55 -32.12 -3.13
N GLY A 84 2.16 -31.41 -4.08
CA GLY A 84 2.72 -30.06 -3.91
C GLY A 84 1.87 -29.06 -3.11
N ASP A 85 0.58 -28.90 -3.42
CA ASP A 85 -0.35 -28.03 -2.66
C ASP A 85 -1.52 -28.80 -2.03
N ALA A 86 -1.35 -30.10 -1.85
CA ALA A 86 -2.36 -30.92 -1.19
C ALA A 86 -2.53 -30.47 0.28
N PRO A 87 -3.77 -30.50 0.81
CA PRO A 87 -3.99 -30.24 2.22
C PRO A 87 -3.21 -31.25 3.07
N ALA A 88 -2.75 -30.82 4.23
CA ALA A 88 -2.09 -31.72 5.16
C ALA A 88 -3.07 -32.80 5.63
N GLY A 89 -2.59 -34.04 5.64
CA GLY A 89 -3.45 -35.18 5.92
C GLY A 89 -2.83 -36.50 5.55
N LYS A 90 -3.54 -37.57 5.91
CA LYS A 90 -3.20 -38.95 5.58
C LYS A 90 -4.03 -39.38 4.38
N TYR A 91 -3.34 -39.81 3.34
CA TYR A 91 -3.91 -40.26 2.08
C TYR A 91 -3.52 -41.70 1.82
N THR A 92 -4.32 -42.42 1.04
CA THR A 92 -4.04 -43.82 0.69
C THR A 92 -4.11 -44.00 -0.82
N PHE A 93 -3.15 -44.73 -1.37
CA PHE A 93 -3.16 -45.16 -2.76
C PHE A 93 -2.95 -46.66 -2.87
N ARG A 94 -3.46 -47.26 -3.95
CA ARG A 94 -3.26 -48.66 -4.30
C ARG A 94 -2.60 -48.76 -5.66
N VAL A 95 -1.70 -49.71 -5.81
CA VAL A 95 -1.04 -49.97 -7.09
C VAL A 95 -1.62 -51.23 -7.70
N GLU A 96 -2.12 -51.10 -8.92
CA GLU A 96 -2.62 -52.20 -9.74
C GLU A 96 -1.59 -52.53 -10.81
N VAL A 97 -1.17 -53.79 -10.86
CA VAL A 97 -0.29 -54.32 -11.91
C VAL A 97 -1.12 -55.23 -12.80
N TYR A 98 -1.12 -54.96 -14.10
CA TYR A 98 -1.88 -55.73 -15.10
C TYR A 98 -0.96 -56.28 -16.18
N SER A 99 -1.32 -57.43 -16.74
CA SER A 99 -0.67 -57.98 -17.94
C SER A 99 -1.11 -57.19 -19.17
N THR A 100 -0.18 -56.80 -20.04
CA THR A 100 -0.52 -56.12 -21.30
C THR A 100 -1.18 -57.06 -22.32
N ASP A 101 -0.96 -58.37 -22.18
CA ASP A 101 -1.53 -59.38 -23.08
C ASP A 101 -3.04 -59.60 -22.80
N ALA A 102 -3.49 -59.40 -21.56
CA ALA A 102 -4.88 -59.57 -21.13
C ALA A 102 -5.23 -58.64 -19.94
N PRO A 103 -5.33 -57.32 -20.16
CA PRO A 103 -5.39 -56.34 -19.07
C PRO A 103 -6.66 -56.39 -18.21
N SER A 104 -7.74 -57.00 -18.71
CA SER A 104 -9.01 -57.15 -17.97
C SER A 104 -9.12 -58.47 -17.19
N GLU A 105 -8.30 -59.47 -17.53
CA GLU A 105 -8.36 -60.81 -16.93
C GLU A 105 -7.22 -61.04 -15.94
N ASP A 106 -6.04 -60.54 -16.28
CA ASP A 106 -4.78 -60.77 -15.56
C ASP A 106 -4.31 -59.47 -14.90
N TYR A 107 -4.95 -59.07 -13.79
CA TYR A 107 -4.52 -57.95 -12.97
C TYR A 107 -4.41 -58.34 -11.49
N THR A 108 -3.57 -57.63 -10.76
CA THR A 108 -3.44 -57.78 -9.31
C THR A 108 -3.31 -56.40 -8.67
N THR A 109 -4.23 -56.10 -7.76
CA THR A 109 -4.21 -54.88 -6.95
C THR A 109 -3.50 -55.15 -5.64
N GLY A 110 -2.47 -54.35 -5.34
CA GLY A 110 -1.75 -54.41 -4.07
C GLY A 110 -2.53 -53.77 -2.91
N ASP A 111 -1.97 -53.90 -1.71
CA ASP A 111 -2.52 -53.27 -0.51
C ASP A 111 -2.50 -51.74 -0.57
N GLY A 112 -3.36 -51.12 0.25
CA GLY A 112 -3.39 -49.67 0.43
C GLY A 112 -2.14 -49.17 1.13
N ILE A 113 -1.41 -48.28 0.47
CA ILE A 113 -0.20 -47.64 0.99
C ILE A 113 -0.57 -46.23 1.43
N ALA A 114 -0.30 -45.91 2.69
CA ALA A 114 -0.56 -44.59 3.25
C ALA A 114 0.58 -43.62 2.93
N PHE A 115 0.26 -42.35 2.66
CA PHE A 115 1.24 -41.27 2.69
C PHE A 115 0.73 -40.08 3.49
N GLU A 116 1.63 -39.44 4.22
CA GLU A 116 1.32 -38.32 5.10
C GLU A 116 1.95 -37.04 4.56
N VAL A 117 1.11 -36.07 4.22
CA VAL A 117 1.52 -34.74 3.79
C VAL A 117 1.57 -33.86 5.03
N LYS A 118 2.77 -33.36 5.38
CA LYS A 118 2.95 -32.47 6.53
C LYS A 118 2.28 -31.13 6.28
N GLU A 119 1.75 -30.53 7.33
CA GLU A 119 1.33 -29.13 7.32
C GLU A 119 2.53 -28.28 6.92
N LYS A 120 2.44 -27.62 5.75
CA LYS A 120 3.36 -26.52 5.42
C LYS A 120 3.33 -25.59 6.62
N PRO A 121 4.46 -25.21 7.23
CA PRO A 121 4.45 -24.23 8.29
C PRO A 121 3.76 -23.01 7.70
N VAL A 122 2.58 -22.68 8.22
CA VAL A 122 1.91 -21.43 7.90
C VAL A 122 2.88 -20.38 8.38
N VAL A 123 3.67 -19.85 7.46
CA VAL A 123 4.49 -18.66 7.69
C VAL A 123 3.47 -17.57 7.89
N THR A 124 3.00 -17.48 9.13
CA THR A 124 2.29 -16.33 9.64
C THR A 124 3.32 -15.23 9.48
N GLU A 125 3.23 -14.46 8.40
CA GLU A 125 4.04 -13.27 8.26
C GLU A 125 3.80 -12.44 9.53
N GLU A 126 4.78 -12.39 10.42
CA GLU A 126 4.79 -11.43 11.50
C GLU A 126 4.77 -10.05 10.82
N LYS A 127 3.57 -9.47 10.72
CA LYS A 127 3.38 -8.13 10.19
C LYS A 127 4.17 -7.20 11.10
N LYS A 128 5.39 -6.83 10.66
CA LYS A 128 6.25 -5.89 11.39
C LYS A 128 5.40 -4.68 11.76
N PRO A 129 5.35 -4.29 13.05
CA PRO A 129 4.53 -3.18 13.46
C PRO A 129 4.98 -1.96 12.68
N PHE A 130 4.01 -1.25 12.09
CA PHE A 130 4.28 -0.05 11.31
C PHE A 130 5.18 0.88 12.14
N PRO A 131 6.25 1.44 11.56
CA PRO A 131 7.20 2.27 12.30
C PRO A 131 6.56 3.58 12.76
N TRP A 132 5.97 3.56 13.96
CA TRP A 132 5.35 4.73 14.61
C TRP A 132 6.30 5.92 14.76
N TRP A 133 7.60 5.66 14.77
CA TRP A 133 8.61 6.72 14.76
C TRP A 133 8.55 7.61 13.51
N ILE A 134 8.07 7.11 12.37
CA ILE A 134 7.86 7.93 11.16
C ILE A 134 6.75 8.96 11.38
N ILE A 135 5.65 8.57 12.05
CA ILE A 135 4.57 9.49 12.41
C ILE A 135 5.11 10.55 13.38
N ALA A 136 5.90 10.15 14.37
CA ALA A 136 6.52 11.08 15.32
C ALA A 136 7.45 12.09 14.62
N VAL A 137 8.25 11.64 13.64
CA VAL A 137 9.13 12.52 12.85
C VAL A 137 8.33 13.49 11.98
N ILE A 138 7.28 13.02 11.29
CA ILE A 138 6.42 13.89 10.47
C ILE A 138 5.75 14.95 11.36
N LEU A 139 5.25 14.55 12.54
CA LEU A 139 4.57 15.45 13.46
C LEU A 139 5.55 16.49 14.04
N ALA A 140 6.79 16.10 14.36
CA ALA A 140 7.84 17.03 14.77
C ALA A 140 8.19 18.05 13.67
N VAL A 141 8.31 17.61 12.41
CA VAL A 141 8.58 18.50 11.28
C VAL A 141 7.43 19.48 11.04
N LEU A 142 6.17 19.04 11.16
CA LEU A 142 5.01 19.93 11.04
C LEU A 142 4.94 20.97 12.16
N VAL A 143 5.27 20.58 13.39
CA VAL A 143 5.33 21.53 14.52
C VAL A 143 6.43 22.57 14.30
N VAL A 144 7.63 22.15 13.88
CA VAL A 144 8.73 23.07 13.57
C VAL A 144 8.40 23.99 12.39
N GLY A 145 7.80 23.46 11.32
CA GLY A 145 7.32 24.25 10.19
C GLY A 145 6.25 25.27 10.60
N GLY A 146 5.30 24.86 11.45
CA GLY A 146 4.26 25.73 11.98
C GLY A 146 4.81 26.84 12.87
N VAL A 147 5.76 26.53 13.76
CA VAL A 147 6.39 27.50 14.66
C VAL A 147 7.30 28.47 13.88
N THR A 148 8.06 27.99 12.90
CA THR A 148 8.88 28.86 12.05
C THR A 148 8.02 29.80 11.20
N TRP A 149 6.94 29.29 10.59
CA TRP A 149 5.97 30.12 9.87
C TRP A 149 5.29 31.15 10.77
N TRP A 150 4.84 30.75 11.96
CA TRP A 150 4.22 31.65 12.94
C TRP A 150 5.19 32.74 13.41
N ALA A 151 6.45 32.41 13.69
CA ALA A 151 7.45 33.39 14.10
C ALA A 151 7.76 34.39 12.98
N VAL A 152 7.92 33.94 11.72
CA VAL A 152 8.14 34.83 10.57
C VAL A 152 6.96 35.80 10.36
N SER A 153 5.73 35.36 10.66
CA SER A 153 4.53 36.21 10.54
C SER A 153 4.49 37.41 11.50
N GLN A 154 5.25 37.40 12.61
CA GLN A 154 5.31 38.53 13.55
C GLN A 154 6.18 39.68 13.02
N PHE A 155 7.15 39.39 12.14
CA PHE A 155 8.07 40.39 11.58
C PHE A 155 7.51 41.15 10.37
N THR A 156 6.31 40.79 9.90
CA THR A 156 5.64 41.41 8.75
C THR A 156 4.59 42.45 9.14
N LYS A 157 4.41 42.74 10.43
CA LYS A 157 3.50 43.78 10.90
C LYS A 157 4.24 45.09 11.24
N ALA A 158 3.60 46.22 11.02
CA ALA A 158 4.03 47.56 11.41
C ALA A 158 2.94 48.22 12.27
N THR A 159 3.36 49.09 13.19
CA THR A 159 2.42 49.87 14.02
C THR A 159 2.09 51.17 13.29
N VAL A 160 0.80 51.50 13.21
CA VAL A 160 0.35 52.75 12.59
C VAL A 160 0.72 53.93 13.51
N PRO A 161 1.46 54.94 13.01
CA PRO A 161 1.79 56.14 13.78
C PRO A 161 0.56 57.01 14.04
N ASP A 162 0.67 57.92 15.01
CA ASP A 162 -0.34 58.95 15.24
C ASP A 162 -0.05 60.15 14.33
N LEU A 163 -0.96 60.40 13.40
CA LEU A 163 -0.86 61.42 12.37
C LEU A 163 -1.79 62.60 12.65
N VAL A 164 -2.70 62.48 13.62
CA VAL A 164 -3.69 63.52 13.91
C VAL A 164 -2.99 64.75 14.46
N GLY A 165 -3.31 65.93 13.91
CA GLY A 165 -2.69 67.19 14.28
C GLY A 165 -1.37 67.50 13.56
N LEU A 166 -0.84 66.59 12.74
CA LEU A 166 0.29 66.87 11.84
C LEU A 166 -0.17 67.55 10.56
N SER A 167 0.74 68.25 9.89
CA SER A 167 0.51 68.72 8.52
C SER A 167 0.52 67.55 7.53
N GLN A 168 -0.15 67.70 6.38
CA GLN A 168 -0.13 66.70 5.31
C GLN A 168 1.29 66.19 4.95
N PRO A 169 2.32 67.05 4.75
CA PRO A 169 3.68 66.57 4.45
C PRO A 169 4.36 65.85 5.62
N GLU A 170 4.17 66.30 6.86
CA GLU A 170 4.74 65.63 8.04
C GLU A 170 4.09 64.25 8.25
N ALA A 171 2.78 64.16 8.03
CA ALA A 171 2.08 62.88 8.09
C ALA A 171 2.56 61.90 7.01
N ALA A 172 2.90 62.39 5.82
CA ALA A 172 3.48 61.58 4.75
C ALA A 172 4.85 61.00 5.15
N ASP A 173 5.71 61.81 5.77
CA ASP A 173 7.04 61.39 6.23
C ASP A 173 6.95 60.32 7.34
N GLU A 174 6.02 60.48 8.29
CA GLU A 174 5.78 59.49 9.36
C GLU A 174 5.23 58.16 8.82
N ILE A 175 4.34 58.19 7.82
CA ILE A 175 3.85 56.98 7.13
C ILE A 175 5.01 56.25 6.45
N ASP A 176 5.86 56.98 5.72
CA ASP A 176 6.99 56.41 4.98
C ASP A 176 8.06 55.87 5.98
N ALA A 177 8.32 56.57 7.08
CA ALA A 177 9.22 56.15 8.15
C ALA A 177 8.73 54.88 8.88
N ALA A 178 7.41 54.72 9.03
CA ALA A 178 6.79 53.53 9.60
C ALA A 178 6.80 52.32 8.64
N GLY A 179 7.25 52.49 7.39
CA GLY A 179 7.23 51.43 6.36
C GLY A 179 5.83 51.07 5.89
N LEU A 180 4.90 52.04 5.97
CA LEU A 180 3.54 51.99 5.47
C LEU A 180 3.46 52.68 4.10
N THR A 181 2.31 52.59 3.45
CA THR A 181 2.08 53.24 2.15
C THR A 181 1.11 54.40 2.33
N ARG A 182 1.33 55.50 1.62
CA ARG A 182 0.39 56.63 1.59
C ARG A 182 -0.92 56.21 0.90
N GLY A 183 -2.04 56.35 1.62
CA GLY A 183 -3.38 56.09 1.12
C GLY A 183 -4.05 57.33 0.55
N ASP A 184 -5.38 57.33 0.58
CA ASP A 184 -6.18 58.42 0.06
C ASP A 184 -6.15 59.64 1.00
N VAL A 185 -6.10 60.83 0.42
CA VAL A 185 -6.20 62.11 1.15
C VAL A 185 -7.55 62.74 0.84
N THR A 186 -8.42 62.80 1.83
CA THR A 186 -9.72 63.48 1.73
C THR A 186 -9.67 64.82 2.44
N ARG A 187 -10.41 65.81 1.97
CA ARG A 187 -10.50 67.13 2.62
C ARG A 187 -11.87 67.35 3.23
N GLU A 188 -11.91 67.96 4.41
CA GLU A 188 -13.14 68.27 5.13
C GLU A 188 -13.07 69.68 5.70
N ILE A 189 -14.13 70.46 5.51
CA ILE A 189 -14.22 71.83 6.00
C ILE A 189 -14.21 71.81 7.54
N SER A 190 -13.31 72.59 8.14
CA SER A 190 -13.19 72.68 9.60
C SER A 190 -12.90 74.11 10.02
N GLU A 191 -13.72 74.65 10.92
CA GLU A 191 -13.54 75.99 11.50
C GLU A 191 -12.57 75.98 12.70
N ASP A 192 -12.42 74.82 13.36
CA ASP A 192 -11.65 74.65 14.60
C ASP A 192 -10.17 74.34 14.38
N VAL A 193 -9.81 73.90 13.17
CA VAL A 193 -8.47 73.35 12.86
C VAL A 193 -7.94 74.05 11.62
N ALA A 194 -6.66 74.47 11.67
CA ALA A 194 -6.01 75.14 10.56
C ALA A 194 -6.03 74.27 9.29
N PRO A 195 -6.10 74.87 8.09
CA PRO A 195 -6.10 74.12 6.84
C PRO A 195 -4.81 73.29 6.71
N ASP A 196 -4.92 72.15 6.03
CA ASP A 196 -3.83 71.20 5.77
C ASP A 196 -3.34 70.38 6.98
N ILE A 197 -4.08 70.42 8.09
CA ILE A 197 -3.84 69.59 9.28
C ILE A 197 -4.72 68.34 9.25
N VAL A 198 -4.16 67.19 9.61
CA VAL A 198 -4.88 65.90 9.68
C VAL A 198 -5.91 65.93 10.82
N LEU A 199 -7.18 65.73 10.47
CA LEU A 199 -8.32 65.61 11.39
C LEU A 199 -8.53 64.17 11.86
N ARG A 200 -8.37 63.21 10.95
CA ARG A 200 -8.53 61.77 11.22
C ARG A 200 -7.70 60.95 10.26
N GLN A 201 -7.38 59.74 10.70
CA GLN A 201 -6.66 58.74 9.92
C GLN A 201 -7.42 57.41 9.96
N ASP A 202 -7.20 56.59 8.94
CA ASP A 202 -7.66 55.21 8.87
C ASP A 202 -6.56 54.35 8.24
N PRO A 203 -6.04 53.31 8.91
CA PRO A 203 -6.41 52.78 10.25
C PRO A 203 -6.02 53.69 11.44
N PRO A 204 -6.64 53.52 12.62
CA PRO A 204 -6.35 54.31 13.82
C PRO A 204 -4.92 54.12 14.34
N ALA A 205 -4.42 55.14 15.04
CA ALA A 205 -3.10 55.13 15.66
C ALA A 205 -2.93 53.94 16.63
N GLY A 206 -1.75 53.32 16.60
CA GLY A 206 -1.41 52.17 17.45
C GLY A 206 -1.89 50.81 16.92
N GLU A 207 -2.68 50.77 15.84
CA GLU A 207 -3.10 49.51 15.21
C GLU A 207 -1.91 48.77 14.57
N ARG A 208 -1.94 47.43 14.60
CA ARG A 208 -0.91 46.57 13.98
C ARG A 208 -1.38 46.04 12.63
N VAL A 209 -0.93 46.70 11.57
CA VAL A 209 -1.25 46.36 10.17
C VAL A 209 -0.10 45.62 9.50
N ALA A 210 -0.34 45.03 8.33
CA ALA A 210 0.74 44.47 7.54
C ALA A 210 1.68 45.60 7.07
N LYS A 211 2.97 45.30 6.97
CA LYS A 211 3.92 46.22 6.31
C LYS A 211 3.42 46.56 4.91
N LYS A 212 3.61 47.81 4.49
CA LYS A 212 3.10 48.37 3.22
C LYS A 212 1.57 48.51 3.11
N SER A 213 0.82 48.31 4.19
CA SER A 213 -0.61 48.70 4.22
C SER A 213 -0.75 50.21 3.97
N SER A 214 -1.83 50.60 3.29
CA SER A 214 -2.16 52.01 3.03
C SER A 214 -2.78 52.67 4.26
N VAL A 215 -2.36 53.90 4.57
CA VAL A 215 -2.99 54.75 5.58
C VAL A 215 -3.61 55.96 4.90
N SER A 216 -4.93 56.07 5.00
CA SER A 216 -5.70 57.19 4.46
C SER A 216 -5.86 58.27 5.53
N ILE A 217 -5.83 59.53 5.11
CA ILE A 217 -5.94 60.69 6.01
C ILE A 217 -7.04 61.63 5.53
N VAL A 218 -7.70 62.28 6.48
CA VAL A 218 -8.62 63.38 6.21
C VAL A 218 -8.00 64.64 6.78
N VAL A 219 -7.84 65.67 5.95
CA VAL A 219 -7.22 66.94 6.32
C VAL A 219 -8.25 68.07 6.34
N ALA A 220 -8.02 69.05 7.20
CA ALA A 220 -8.84 70.24 7.31
C ALA A 220 -8.72 71.13 6.06
N GLU A 221 -9.84 71.65 5.61
CA GLU A 221 -9.94 72.63 4.53
C GLU A 221 -10.61 73.90 5.06
N ALA A 222 -10.14 75.06 4.58
CA ALA A 222 -10.70 76.35 4.98
C ALA A 222 -12.07 76.56 4.32
N ASP A 223 -13.04 77.07 5.09
CA ASP A 223 -14.32 77.49 4.53
C ASP A 223 -14.10 78.72 3.62
N MET A 224 -14.33 78.54 2.32
CA MET A 224 -14.29 79.65 1.38
C MET A 224 -15.60 80.41 1.47
N ILE A 225 -15.65 81.42 2.34
CA ILE A 225 -16.75 82.39 2.34
C ILE A 225 -16.77 83.07 0.97
N ALA A 226 -17.78 82.74 0.16
CA ALA A 226 -18.01 83.41 -1.11
C ALA A 226 -18.31 84.89 -0.85
N THR A 227 -17.51 85.79 -1.42
CA THR A 227 -17.78 87.23 -1.38
C THR A 227 -19.11 87.50 -2.09
N VAL A 228 -20.15 87.82 -1.31
CA VAL A 228 -21.43 88.29 -1.84
C VAL A 228 -21.19 89.63 -2.55
N PRO A 229 -21.45 89.73 -3.88
CA PRO A 229 -21.27 91.00 -4.59
C PRO A 229 -22.24 92.06 -4.06
N ASP A 230 -21.74 93.28 -3.83
CA ASP A 230 -22.58 94.41 -3.46
C ASP A 230 -23.53 94.78 -4.62
N LEU A 231 -24.83 94.70 -4.36
CA LEU A 231 -25.89 95.08 -5.31
C LEU A 231 -26.34 96.54 -5.13
N GLY A 232 -25.58 97.36 -4.38
CA GLY A 232 -25.80 98.78 -4.14
C GLY A 232 -25.77 99.64 -5.41
N GLY A 233 -26.83 99.57 -6.22
CA GLY A 233 -26.98 100.37 -7.44
C GLY A 233 -27.90 99.74 -8.51
N LEU A 234 -28.30 98.48 -8.36
CA LEU A 234 -29.19 97.82 -9.31
C LEU A 234 -30.66 98.12 -8.97
N THR A 235 -31.18 99.25 -9.42
CA THR A 235 -32.63 99.43 -9.53
C THR A 235 -33.15 98.55 -10.66
N LYS A 236 -34.04 97.63 -10.32
CA LYS A 236 -34.76 96.75 -11.25
C LYS A 236 -35.47 97.59 -12.31
N ALA A 237 -35.09 97.43 -13.58
CA ALA A 237 -35.79 98.00 -14.73
C ALA A 237 -37.13 97.28 -14.97
#